data_AF-A0A7W4TRF0-F1
#
_entry.id   AF-A0A7W4TRF0-F1
#
_cell.length_a   1.000
_cell.length_b   1.000
_cell.length_c   1.000
_cell.angle_alpha   90.00
_cell.angle_beta   90.00
_cell.angle_gamma   90.00
#
_symmetry.space_group_name_H-M   'P 1'
#
loop_
_entity.id
_entity.type
_entity.pdbx_description
1 polymer ?
#
loop_
_entity_poly.entity_id
_entity_poly.type
_entity_poly.pdbx_seq_one_letter_code
_entity_poly.pdbx_strand_id
1 'polypeptide(L)' 'MMLSGLERQVLEAAALGRVVEEPDSAPAVGVVYRGHGAEGMLSAEWFGDDLLPLQVELTAAGRMLLRSR' A
#
# COMPACT_ATOMS: atom_id res chain seq x y z
N MET A 1 9.40 -0.88 -13.66
CA MET A 1 7.96 -0.51 -13.62
C MET A 1 7.86 0.90 -13.08
N MET A 2 7.08 1.77 -13.72
CA MET A 2 6.87 3.13 -13.19
C MET A 2 5.64 3.09 -12.27
N LEU A 3 5.81 3.53 -11.02
CA LEU A 3 4.71 3.64 -10.07
C LEU A 3 3.79 4.79 -10.50
N SER A 4 2.48 4.55 -10.49
CA SER A 4 1.49 5.62 -10.53
C SER A 4 1.57 6.49 -9.27
N GLY A 5 0.92 7.65 -9.30
CA GLY A 5 0.87 8.55 -8.14
C GLY A 5 0.28 7.89 -6.89
N LEU A 6 -0.80 7.12 -7.06
CA LEU A 6 -1.47 6.43 -5.96
C LEU A 6 -0.63 5.27 -5.40
N GLU A 7 -0.04 4.44 -6.26
CA GLU A 7 0.86 3.35 -5.82
C GLU A 7 2.04 3.91 -5.02
N ARG A 8 2.63 5.00 -5.51
CA ARG A 8 3.71 5.69 -4.80
C ARG A 8 3.25 6.18 -3.43
N GLN A 9 2.11 6.86 -3.35
CA GLN A 9 1.55 7.38 -2.10
C GLN A 9 1.28 6.26 -1.09
N VAL A 10 0.73 5.12 -1.53
CA VAL A 10 0.50 3.94 -0.69
C VAL A 10 1.80 3.39 -0.12
N LEU A 11 2.83 3.22 -0.95
CA LEU A 11 4.13 2.73 -0.50
C LEU A 11 4.84 3.72 0.44
N GLU A 12 4.74 5.02 0.17
CA GLU A 12 5.30 6.08 1.04
C GLU A 12 4.59 6.13 2.41
N ALA A 13 3.26 6.00 2.44
CA ALA A 13 2.50 5.91 3.68
C ALA A 13 2.87 4.64 4.46
N ALA A 14 2.99 3.49 3.79
CA ALA A 14 3.41 2.25 4.42
C ALA A 14 4.85 2.31 4.96
N ALA A 15 5.74 3.09 4.34
CA ALA A 15 7.08 3.34 4.87
C ALA A 15 7.06 4.06 6.23
N LEU A 16 5.96 4.78 6.52
CA LEU A 16 5.71 5.49 7.78
C LEU A 16 4.81 4.70 8.73
N GLY A 17 4.42 3.46 8.38
CA GLY A 17 3.46 2.66 9.14
C GLY A 17 2.04 3.27 9.14
N ARG A 18 1.67 3.99 8.08
CA ARG A 18 0.37 4.66 7.93
C ARG A 18 -0.44 4.05 6.80
N VAL A 19 -1.75 4.01 6.98
CA VAL A 19 -2.71 3.66 5.95
C VAL A 19 -3.21 4.95 5.30
N VAL A 20 -3.29 4.97 3.97
CA VAL A 20 -3.88 6.08 3.24
C VAL A 20 -5.39 6.01 3.41
N GLU A 21 -5.95 6.98 4.12
CA GLU A 21 -7.39 7.12 4.31
C GLU A 21 -7.93 8.21 3.38
N GLU A 22 -8.45 7.81 2.23
CA GLU A 22 -9.21 8.68 1.34
C GLU A 22 -10.64 8.12 1.23
N PRO A 23 -11.62 8.65 2.00
CA PRO A 23 -12.94 8.02 2.13
C PRO A 23 -13.66 7.81 0.80
N ASP A 24 -13.59 8.79 -0.10
CA ASP A 24 -14.21 8.73 -1.43
C ASP A 24 -13.46 7.79 -2.41
N SER A 25 -12.25 7.37 -2.04
CA SER A 25 -11.36 6.54 -2.87
C SER A 25 -10.91 5.24 -2.18
N ALA A 26 -11.47 4.91 -1.01
CA ALA A 26 -11.09 3.73 -0.23
C ALA A 26 -11.10 2.41 -1.03
N PRO A 27 -12.06 2.16 -1.95
CA PRO A 27 -12.00 0.98 -2.81
C PRO A 27 -10.75 0.94 -3.72
N ALA A 28 -10.39 2.08 -4.33
CA ALA A 28 -9.23 2.15 -5.23
C ALA A 28 -7.91 2.01 -4.47
N VAL A 29 -7.80 2.67 -3.32
CA VAL A 29 -6.65 2.54 -2.41
C VAL A 29 -6.52 1.09 -1.92
N GLY A 30 -7.63 0.46 -1.55
CA GLY A 30 -7.68 -0.95 -1.14
C GLY A 30 -7.17 -1.92 -2.20
N VAL A 31 -7.53 -1.70 -3.47
CA VAL A 31 -7.03 -2.48 -4.60
C VAL A 31 -5.50 -2.39 -4.69
N VAL A 32 -4.94 -1.19 -4.50
CA VAL A 32 -3.48 -0.97 -4.53
C VAL A 32 -2.79 -1.71 -3.37
N TYR A 33 -3.32 -1.62 -2.15
CA TYR A 33 -2.80 -2.39 -1.01
C TYR A 33 -2.81 -3.90 -1.27
N ARG A 34 -3.90 -4.43 -1.82
CA ARG A 34 -4.00 -5.86 -2.16
C ARG A 34 -3.03 -6.26 -3.26
N GLY A 35 -2.91 -5.45 -4.30
CA GLY A 35 -1.96 -5.68 -5.40
C GLY A 35 -0.52 -5.75 -4.89
N HIS A 36 -0.07 -4.71 -4.17
CA HIS A 36 1.28 -4.68 -3.61
C HIS A 36 1.52 -5.74 -2.53
N GLY A 37 0.49 -6.13 -1.76
CA GLY A 37 0.55 -7.26 -0.85
C GLY A 37 0.78 -8.59 -1.58
N ALA A 38 0.02 -8.84 -2.66
CA ALA A 38 0.19 -10.02 -3.50
C ALA A 38 1.56 -10.07 -4.19
N GLU A 39 2.14 -8.91 -4.51
CA GLU A 39 3.48 -8.78 -5.09
C GLU A 39 4.61 -8.82 -4.04
N GLY A 40 4.28 -8.97 -2.75
CA GLY A 40 5.26 -9.05 -1.66
C GLY A 40 5.94 -7.72 -1.32
N MET A 41 5.39 -6.59 -1.78
CA MET A 41 5.91 -5.25 -1.50
C MET A 41 5.40 -4.71 -0.16
N LEU A 42 4.25 -5.20 0.30
CA LEU A 42 3.62 -4.82 1.55
C LEU A 42 3.26 -6.05 2.39
N SER A 43 3.30 -5.89 3.71
CA SER A 43 2.59 -6.75 4.65
C SER A 43 1.45 -5.93 5.23
N ALA A 44 0.22 -6.39 5.05
CA ALA A 44 -0.97 -5.66 5.44
C ALA A 44 -1.88 -6.55 6.28
N GLU A 45 -2.34 -6.03 7.42
CA GLU A 45 -3.32 -6.67 8.28
C GLU A 45 -4.72 -6.16 7.93
N TRP A 46 -5.66 -7.08 7.73
CA TRP A 46 -7.04 -6.77 7.33
C TRP A 46 -8.02 -7.29 8.37
N PHE A 47 -9.17 -6.62 8.49
CA PHE A 47 -10.27 -7.08 9.32
C PHE A 47 -11.54 -7.25 8.49
N GLY A 48 -12.08 -8.47 8.47
CA GLY A 48 -13.28 -8.79 7.68
C GLY A 48 -13.15 -8.38 6.22
N ASP A 49 -14.15 -7.66 5.75
CA ASP A 49 -14.24 -7.16 4.37
C ASP A 49 -13.85 -5.68 4.24
N ASP A 50 -13.04 -5.17 5.18
CA ASP A 50 -12.62 -3.77 5.17
C ASP A 50 -11.94 -3.40 3.85
N LEU A 51 -12.25 -2.20 3.37
CA LEU A 51 -11.72 -1.66 2.13
C LEU A 51 -10.24 -1.27 2.25
N LEU A 52 -9.79 -0.99 3.46
CA LEU A 52 -8.43 -0.61 3.79
C LEU A 52 -7.88 -1.53 4.87
N PRO A 53 -6.56 -1.78 4.90
CA PRO A 53 -5.95 -2.54 5.98
C PRO A 53 -6.00 -1.73 7.29
N LEU A 54 -6.00 -2.42 8.42
CA LEU A 54 -5.85 -1.81 9.75
C LEU A 54 -4.42 -1.32 9.98
N GLN A 55 -3.46 -2.12 9.53
CA GLN A 55 -2.04 -1.86 9.68
C GLN A 55 -1.31 -2.28 8.41
N VAL A 56 -0.21 -1.58 8.11
CA VAL A 56 0.62 -1.89 6.96
C VAL A 56 2.09 -1.64 7.26
N GLU A 57 2.92 -2.56 6.79
CA GLU A 57 4.38 -2.44 6.82
C GLU A 57 4.95 -2.59 5.41
N LEU A 58 5.93 -1.75 5.11
CA LEU A 58 6.69 -1.83 3.88
C LEU A 58 7.73 -2.94 3.97
N THR A 59 7.77 -3.86 2.99
CA THR A 59 8.77 -4.92 2.96
C THR A 59 10.11 -4.42 2.40
N ALA A 60 11.14 -5.29 2.42
CA ALA A 60 12.42 -4.97 1.78
C ALA A 60 12.26 -4.73 0.26
N ALA A 61 11.41 -5.51 -0.41
CA ALA A 61 11.14 -5.37 -1.84
C ALA A 61 10.43 -4.04 -2.14
N GLY A 62 9.40 -3.68 -1.36
CA GLY A 62 8.72 -2.39 -1.48
C GLY A 62 9.68 -1.20 -1.27
N ARG A 63 10.58 -1.29 -0.28
CA ARG A 63 11.64 -0.29 -0.07
C ARG A 63 12.62 -0.16 -1.24
N MET A 64 12.92 -1.25 -1.94
CA MET A 64 13.78 -1.18 -3.13
C MET A 64 13.05 -0.49 -4.28
N LEU A 65 11.78 -0.82 -4.50
CA LEU A 65 10.96 -0.23 -5.56
C LEU A 65 10.76 1.28 -5.37
N LEU A 66 10.50 1.74 -4.15
CA LEU A 66 10.40 3.16 -3.81
C LEU A 66 11.67 3.95 -4.13
N ARG A 67 12.83 3.29 -4.09
CA ARG A 67 14.15 3.90 -4.31
C ARG A 67 14.59 3.85 -5.77
N SER A 68 14.07 2.92 -6.56
CA SER A 68 14.24 2.93 -8.02
C SER A 68 13.42 4.07 -8.61
N ARG A 69 14.11 5.13 -9.03
CA ARG A 69 13.53 6.29 -9.72
C ARG A 69 12.99 5.93 -11.09
#